data_AF-A0A820EAQ2-F1
#
_entry.id   AF-A0A820EAQ2-F1
#
_cell.length_a   1.000
_cell.length_b   1.000
_cell.length_c   1.000
_cell.angle_alpha   90.00
_cell.angle_beta   90.00
_cell.angle_gamma   90.00
#
_symmetry.space_group_name_H-M   'P 1'
#
loop_
_entity.id
_entity.type
_entity.pdbx_description
1 polymer ?
#
loop_
_entity_poly.entity_id
_entity_poly.type
_entity_poly.pdbx_seq_one_letter_code
_entity_poly.pdbx_strand_id
1 'polypeptide(L)'
;MLLNKTPKILISIIIFRLLSWLIVRTYFIADEYWQTFEIAHSLAFGYGYKTWEWKSNIAIRSYLYPFIISLIYRFLALFHLDTVTILVNSATLFQTVLAIIGDIAYVKFLQGHKLIFLILLCRFTCWYTMYSSPRLIVNNLEEILFICSLAAAKNYRSSSNITFHLFVSLSFIIRPTSAIPFVIIYPYLLYKTSNRLKFLFQAFLCFILLNVFNILLDSYMYNRWTIVPLNF
;
A
#
# COMPACT_ATOMS: atom_id res chain seq x y z
N MET A 1 -10.83 -14.89 24.64
CA MET A 1 -11.97 -15.35 23.81
C MET A 1 -11.79 -15.14 22.30
N LEU A 2 -11.13 -14.07 21.82
CA LEU A 2 -10.79 -13.90 20.38
C LEU A 2 -9.52 -14.66 19.94
N LEU A 3 -8.57 -14.88 20.84
CA LEU A 3 -7.31 -15.61 20.56
C LEU A 3 -7.54 -17.05 20.06
N ASN A 4 -8.55 -17.77 20.61
CA ASN A 4 -8.91 -19.12 20.16
C ASN A 4 -9.73 -19.15 18.85
N LYS A 5 -10.20 -17.99 18.35
CA LYS A 5 -10.94 -17.85 17.09
C LYS A 5 -10.12 -17.21 15.97
N THR A 6 -8.84 -16.92 16.22
CA THR A 6 -7.92 -16.30 15.27
C THR A 6 -7.86 -17.01 13.90
N PRO A 7 -7.74 -18.35 13.79
CA PRO A 7 -7.67 -18.98 12.48
C PRO A 7 -8.98 -18.86 11.71
N LYS A 8 -10.14 -18.98 12.38
CA LYS A 8 -11.46 -18.85 11.74
C LYS A 8 -11.67 -17.44 11.17
N ILE A 9 -11.31 -16.41 11.94
CA ILE A 9 -11.43 -15.01 11.48
C ILE A 9 -10.50 -14.76 10.30
N LEU A 10 -9.25 -15.24 10.35
CA LEU A 10 -8.29 -15.09 9.25
C LEU A 10 -8.81 -15.74 7.96
N ILE A 11 -9.29 -16.98 8.05
CA ILE A 11 -9.87 -17.71 6.91
C ILE A 11 -11.09 -16.95 6.36
N SER A 12 -11.98 -16.45 7.24
CA SER A 12 -13.14 -15.66 6.81
C SER A 12 -12.73 -14.39 6.06
N ILE A 13 -11.70 -13.67 6.51
CA ILE A 13 -11.19 -12.47 5.84
C ILE A 13 -10.65 -12.83 4.45
N ILE A 14 -9.84 -13.89 4.36
CA ILE A 14 -9.27 -14.35 3.09
C ILE A 14 -10.38 -14.71 2.10
N ILE A 15 -11.32 -15.55 2.51
CA ILE A 15 -12.44 -15.97 1.66
C ILE A 15 -13.25 -14.75 1.21
N PHE A 16 -13.58 -13.85 2.14
CA PHE A 16 -14.37 -12.67 1.85
C PHE A 16 -13.69 -11.73 0.83
N ARG A 17 -12.38 -11.51 0.96
CA ARG A 17 -11.63 -10.67 0.02
C ARG A 17 -11.41 -11.31 -1.33
N LEU A 18 -11.19 -12.63 -1.37
CA LEU A 18 -11.14 -13.36 -2.64
C LEU A 18 -12.50 -13.34 -3.34
N LEU A 19 -13.61 -13.48 -2.62
CA LEU A 19 -14.95 -13.32 -3.19
C LEU A 19 -15.17 -11.89 -3.71
N SER A 20 -14.74 -10.87 -2.96
CA SER A 20 -14.81 -9.47 -3.41
C SER A 20 -14.05 -9.29 -4.72
N TRP A 21 -12.83 -9.84 -4.83
CA TRP A 21 -12.04 -9.82 -6.05
C TRP A 21 -12.70 -10.57 -7.22
N LEU A 22 -13.32 -11.72 -6.97
CA LEU A 22 -14.02 -12.48 -8.01
C LEU A 22 -15.25 -11.75 -8.56
N ILE A 23 -15.97 -11.03 -7.70
CA ILE A 23 -17.20 -10.29 -8.04
C ILE A 23 -16.88 -8.97 -8.74
N VAL A 24 -15.83 -8.27 -8.30
CA VAL A 24 -15.47 -6.94 -8.83
C VAL A 24 -14.76 -7.09 -10.18
N ARG A 25 -15.54 -7.01 -11.26
CA ARG A 25 -15.07 -7.10 -12.65
C ARG A 25 -15.32 -5.84 -13.48
N THR A 26 -15.89 -4.80 -12.86
CA THR A 26 -16.28 -3.55 -13.53
C THR A 26 -15.17 -2.53 -13.51
N TYR A 27 -15.32 -1.47 -14.30
CA TYR A 27 -14.51 -0.25 -14.22
C TYR A 27 -14.97 0.68 -13.08
N PHE A 28 -14.04 1.43 -12.46
CA PHE A 28 -14.39 2.46 -11.48
C PHE A 28 -13.93 3.87 -11.88
N ILE A 29 -12.61 4.13 -11.87
CA ILE A 29 -12.03 5.46 -12.11
C ILE A 29 -10.84 5.32 -13.05
N ALA A 30 -10.57 6.38 -13.83
CA ALA A 30 -9.51 6.44 -14.82
C ALA A 30 -8.13 6.12 -14.20
N ASP A 31 -7.89 6.57 -12.97
CA ASP A 31 -6.64 6.36 -12.25
C ASP A 31 -6.27 4.89 -12.10
N GLU A 32 -7.25 4.00 -11.94
CA GLU A 32 -7.00 2.55 -11.85
C GLU A 32 -6.19 2.04 -13.06
N TYR A 33 -6.53 2.53 -14.25
CA TYR A 33 -5.91 2.12 -15.51
C TYR A 33 -4.69 2.96 -15.85
N TRP A 34 -4.85 4.28 -15.86
CA TRP A 34 -3.85 5.20 -16.39
C TRP A 34 -2.74 5.58 -15.41
N GLN A 35 -2.90 5.27 -14.11
CA GLN A 35 -1.82 5.42 -13.13
C GLN A 35 -1.15 4.08 -12.80
N THR A 36 -1.84 2.95 -12.95
CA THR A 36 -1.30 1.65 -12.54
C THR A 36 -1.19 0.65 -13.68
N PHE A 37 -2.31 0.14 -14.22
CA PHE A 37 -2.29 -0.95 -15.19
C PHE A 37 -1.45 -0.64 -16.44
N GLU A 38 -1.78 0.47 -17.11
CA GLU A 38 -1.17 0.83 -18.39
C GLU A 38 0.31 1.19 -18.22
N ILE A 39 0.64 1.83 -17.09
CA ILE A 39 2.02 2.21 -16.79
C ILE A 39 2.85 0.96 -16.46
N ALA A 40 2.32 0.04 -15.66
CA ALA A 40 2.96 -1.23 -15.37
C ALA A 40 3.16 -2.08 -16.63
N HIS A 41 2.17 -2.09 -17.52
CA HIS A 41 2.26 -2.73 -18.83
C HIS A 41 3.35 -2.09 -19.69
N SER A 42 3.38 -0.76 -19.80
CA SER A 42 4.41 -0.01 -20.53
C SER A 42 5.81 -0.28 -20.01
N LEU A 43 5.99 -0.40 -18.70
CA LEU A 43 7.27 -0.78 -18.09
C LEU A 43 7.67 -2.23 -18.40
N ALA A 44 6.70 -3.15 -18.43
CA ALA A 44 6.97 -4.57 -18.65
C ALA A 44 7.33 -4.90 -20.11
N PHE A 45 6.54 -4.36 -21.05
CA PHE A 45 6.56 -4.74 -22.47
C PHE A 45 7.14 -3.66 -23.40
N GLY A 46 7.39 -2.45 -22.90
CA GLY A 46 7.97 -1.36 -23.69
C GLY A 46 7.00 -0.60 -24.58
N TYR A 47 5.69 -0.91 -24.54
CA TYR A 47 4.65 -0.21 -25.29
C TYR A 47 3.41 0.05 -24.42
N GLY A 48 2.61 1.04 -24.80
CA GLY A 48 1.45 1.49 -24.04
C GLY A 48 1.41 3.01 -23.93
N TYR A 49 0.28 3.53 -23.50
CA TYR A 49 0.04 4.97 -23.42
C TYR A 49 0.38 5.54 -22.04
N LYS A 50 1.23 6.56 -22.02
CA LYS A 50 1.57 7.31 -20.82
C LYS A 50 0.84 8.65 -20.86
N THR A 51 0.08 8.98 -19.81
CA THR A 51 -0.56 10.30 -19.70
C THR A 51 0.49 11.40 -19.54
N TRP A 52 0.05 12.65 -19.66
CA TRP A 52 0.92 13.83 -19.54
C TRP A 52 1.70 13.87 -18.21
N GLU A 53 1.14 13.30 -17.14
CA GLU A 53 1.70 13.27 -15.79
C GLU A 53 3.01 12.47 -15.70
N TRP A 54 3.16 11.49 -16.60
CA TRP A 54 4.31 10.60 -16.73
C TRP A 54 5.33 11.07 -17.77
N LYS A 55 5.13 12.26 -18.37
CA LYS A 55 6.14 12.80 -19.28
C LYS A 55 7.39 13.18 -18.51
N SER A 56 8.55 12.87 -19.09
CA SER A 56 9.85 13.13 -18.48
C SER A 56 10.14 14.61 -18.22
N ASN A 57 9.41 15.57 -18.78
CA ASN A 57 9.55 16.98 -18.43
C ASN A 57 8.70 17.40 -17.23
N ILE A 58 7.63 16.66 -16.92
CA ILE A 58 6.65 16.96 -15.86
C ILE A 58 6.91 16.09 -14.62
N ALA A 59 6.90 14.76 -14.77
CA ALA A 59 7.21 13.76 -13.74
C ALA A 59 6.56 14.02 -12.36
N ILE A 60 5.23 14.04 -12.30
CA ILE A 60 4.48 14.27 -11.05
C ILE A 60 3.99 12.98 -10.37
N ARG A 61 4.28 11.82 -10.96
CA ARG A 61 3.86 10.51 -10.41
C ARG A 61 5.07 9.63 -10.15
N SER A 62 5.07 8.93 -9.02
CA SER A 62 6.13 7.97 -8.69
C SER A 62 5.86 6.64 -9.39
N TYR A 63 6.93 6.06 -9.94
CA TYR A 63 6.88 4.75 -10.58
C TYR A 63 6.87 3.59 -9.59
N LEU A 64 7.05 3.81 -8.28
CA LEU A 64 7.21 2.72 -7.31
C LEU A 64 6.09 1.67 -7.37
N TYR A 65 4.83 2.11 -7.36
CA TYR A 65 3.69 1.18 -7.34
C TYR A 65 3.50 0.47 -8.70
N PRO A 66 3.46 1.18 -9.85
CA PRO A 66 3.41 0.50 -11.16
C PRO A 66 4.62 -0.38 -11.45
N PHE A 67 5.80 -0.03 -10.93
CA PHE A 67 7.01 -0.83 -11.08
C PHE A 67 6.85 -2.20 -10.44
N ILE A 68 6.33 -2.29 -9.21
CA ILE A 68 6.07 -3.58 -8.55
C ILE A 68 5.12 -4.44 -9.38
N ILE A 69 4.06 -3.84 -9.93
CA ILE A 69 3.10 -4.56 -10.80
C ILE A 69 3.77 -5.01 -12.11
N SER A 70 4.65 -4.18 -12.69
CA SER A 70 5.37 -4.53 -13.92
C SER A 70 6.27 -5.76 -13.75
N LEU A 71 6.81 -5.99 -12.54
CA LEU A 71 7.57 -7.19 -12.23
C LEU A 71 6.70 -8.46 -12.29
N ILE A 72 5.45 -8.37 -11.84
CA ILE A 72 4.47 -9.46 -11.95
C ILE A 72 4.20 -9.76 -13.42
N TYR A 73 4.04 -8.73 -14.25
CA TYR A 73 3.79 -8.88 -15.68
C TYR A 73 4.96 -9.50 -16.42
N ARG A 74 6.18 -9.03 -16.15
CA ARG A 74 7.39 -9.63 -16.70
C ARG A 74 7.54 -11.08 -16.28
N PHE A 75 7.29 -11.39 -15.01
CA PHE A 75 7.34 -12.77 -14.54
C PHE A 75 6.35 -13.67 -15.29
N LEU A 76 5.11 -13.22 -15.50
CA LEU A 76 4.12 -13.97 -16.27
C LEU A 76 4.51 -14.12 -17.75
N ALA A 77 5.08 -13.08 -18.35
CA ALA A 77 5.55 -13.10 -19.73
C ALA A 77 6.68 -14.12 -19.95
N LEU A 78 7.54 -14.37 -18.96
CA LEU A 78 8.56 -15.42 -19.03
C LEU A 78 7.97 -16.83 -19.24
N PHE A 79 6.72 -17.04 -18.80
CA PHE A 79 5.99 -18.31 -18.97
C PHE A 79 4.95 -18.26 -20.10
N HIS A 80 4.97 -17.21 -20.93
CA HIS A 80 3.97 -16.98 -21.98
C HIS A 80 2.52 -16.91 -21.43
N LEU A 81 2.35 -16.37 -20.22
CA LEU A 81 1.07 -16.16 -19.54
C LEU A 81 0.67 -14.67 -19.56
N ASP A 82 0.92 -13.99 -20.67
CA ASP A 82 0.79 -12.54 -20.86
C ASP A 82 -0.53 -12.11 -21.51
N THR A 83 -1.55 -12.97 -21.50
CA THR A 83 -2.90 -12.56 -21.92
C THR A 83 -3.47 -11.47 -21.01
N VAL A 84 -4.21 -10.52 -21.59
CA VAL A 84 -4.78 -9.36 -20.86
C VAL A 84 -5.56 -9.78 -19.62
N THR A 85 -6.35 -10.86 -19.71
CA THR A 85 -7.14 -11.37 -18.60
C THR A 85 -6.27 -11.85 -17.45
N ILE A 86 -5.17 -12.55 -17.72
CA ILE A 86 -4.23 -13.03 -16.70
C ILE A 86 -3.50 -11.84 -16.06
N LEU A 87 -3.04 -10.87 -16.85
CA LEU A 87 -2.36 -9.67 -16.33
C LEU A 87 -3.27 -8.84 -15.42
N VAL A 88 -4.51 -8.60 -15.84
CA VAL A 88 -5.48 -7.84 -15.02
C VAL A 88 -5.81 -8.60 -13.73
N ASN A 89 -6.06 -9.91 -13.85
CA ASN A 89 -6.38 -10.76 -12.70
C ASN A 89 -5.21 -10.88 -11.71
N SER A 90 -3.98 -10.99 -12.19
CA SER A 90 -2.81 -11.13 -11.32
C SER A 90 -2.51 -9.85 -10.55
N ALA A 91 -2.60 -8.69 -11.19
CA ALA A 91 -2.39 -7.40 -10.54
C ALA A 91 -3.48 -7.10 -9.48
N THR A 92 -4.75 -7.36 -9.81
CA THR A 92 -5.87 -7.17 -8.86
C THR A 92 -5.83 -8.19 -7.72
N LEU A 93 -5.41 -9.42 -7.99
CA LEU A 93 -5.18 -10.42 -6.95
C LEU A 93 -4.05 -9.98 -6.01
N PHE A 94 -2.95 -9.47 -6.55
CA PHE A 94 -1.86 -8.91 -5.73
C PHE A 94 -2.37 -7.79 -4.82
N GLN A 95 -3.15 -6.85 -5.34
CA GLN A 95 -3.74 -5.79 -4.53
C GLN A 95 -4.73 -6.33 -3.49
N THR A 96 -5.47 -7.40 -3.81
CA THR A 96 -6.38 -8.10 -2.88
C THR A 96 -5.60 -8.77 -1.75
N VAL A 97 -4.44 -9.35 -2.03
CA VAL A 97 -3.53 -9.89 -1.01
C VAL A 97 -3.04 -8.78 -0.08
N LEU A 98 -2.67 -7.61 -0.61
CA LEU A 98 -2.32 -6.46 0.21
C LEU A 98 -3.51 -5.99 1.09
N ALA A 99 -4.73 -5.99 0.55
CA ALA A 99 -5.92 -5.66 1.31
C ALA A 99 -6.18 -6.66 2.46
N ILE A 100 -5.96 -7.97 2.22
CA ILE A 100 -6.02 -9.00 3.27
C ILE A 100 -4.98 -8.70 4.36
N ILE A 101 -3.75 -8.35 4.01
CA ILE A 101 -2.70 -7.97 4.98
C ILE A 101 -3.16 -6.76 5.81
N GLY A 102 -3.73 -5.75 5.16
CA GLY A 102 -4.31 -4.58 5.83
C GLY A 102 -5.41 -4.94 6.82
N ASP A 103 -6.34 -5.83 6.44
CA ASP A 103 -7.41 -6.28 7.35
C ASP A 103 -6.88 -7.11 8.52
N ILE A 104 -5.88 -7.95 8.30
CA ILE A 104 -5.22 -8.70 9.38
C ILE A 104 -4.54 -7.74 10.36
N ALA A 105 -3.85 -6.73 9.84
CA ALA A 105 -3.26 -5.66 10.64
C ALA A 105 -4.35 -4.88 11.41
N TYR A 106 -5.50 -4.61 10.78
CA TYR A 106 -6.64 -3.97 11.41
C TYR A 106 -7.17 -4.77 12.60
N VAL A 107 -7.36 -6.08 12.43
CA VAL A 107 -7.76 -6.99 13.52
C VAL A 107 -6.73 -6.94 14.64
N LYS A 108 -5.43 -7.02 14.33
CA LYS A 108 -4.33 -6.95 15.31
C LYS A 108 -4.35 -5.64 16.10
N PHE A 109 -4.56 -4.52 15.41
CA PHE A 109 -4.71 -3.20 16.02
C PHE A 109 -5.89 -3.17 17.01
N LEU A 110 -7.04 -3.74 16.64
CA LEU A 110 -8.25 -3.77 17.47
C LEU A 110 -8.26 -4.83 18.58
N GLN A 111 -7.31 -5.77 18.63
CA GLN A 111 -7.29 -6.83 19.66
C GLN A 111 -7.42 -6.26 21.09
N GLY A 112 -8.35 -6.78 21.87
CA GLY A 112 -8.63 -6.30 23.23
C GLY A 112 -9.68 -5.19 23.32
N HIS A 113 -10.15 -4.66 22.19
CA HIS A 113 -11.27 -3.71 22.17
C HIS A 113 -12.61 -4.43 22.35
N LYS A 114 -13.46 -3.93 23.27
CA LYS A 114 -14.76 -4.56 23.61
C LYS A 114 -15.70 -4.67 22.39
N LEU A 115 -15.65 -3.68 21.50
CA LEU A 115 -16.52 -3.56 20.33
C LEU A 115 -15.91 -4.08 19.02
N ILE A 116 -14.82 -4.86 19.07
CA ILE A 116 -14.11 -5.32 17.87
C ILE A 116 -15.03 -6.00 16.84
N PHE A 117 -16.00 -6.81 17.29
CA PHE A 117 -16.92 -7.48 16.38
C PHE A 117 -17.76 -6.47 15.57
N LEU A 118 -18.32 -5.45 16.23
CA LEU A 118 -19.12 -4.43 15.56
C LEU A 118 -18.28 -3.59 14.59
N ILE A 119 -17.05 -3.24 14.99
CA ILE A 119 -16.13 -2.48 14.13
C ILE A 119 -15.77 -3.28 12.87
N LEU A 120 -15.46 -4.57 13.02
CA LEU A 120 -15.19 -5.45 11.87
C LEU A 120 -16.43 -5.63 11.01
N LEU A 121 -17.60 -5.79 11.62
CA LEU A 121 -18.86 -5.88 10.89
C LEU A 121 -19.05 -4.63 10.02
N CYS A 122 -18.95 -3.43 10.58
CA CYS A 122 -19.05 -2.18 9.81
C CYS A 122 -18.03 -2.08 8.67
N ARG A 123 -16.77 -2.51 8.89
CA ARG A 123 -15.73 -2.49 7.85
C ARG A 123 -16.05 -3.44 6.70
N PHE A 124 -16.47 -4.66 7.00
CA PHE A 124 -16.74 -5.69 6.00
C PHE A 124 -18.11 -5.53 5.33
N THR A 125 -19.10 -4.91 5.98
CA THR A 125 -20.39 -4.58 5.34
C THR A 125 -20.36 -3.26 4.58
N CYS A 126 -19.32 -2.45 4.74
CA CYS A 126 -19.15 -1.24 3.96
C CYS A 126 -18.93 -1.60 2.47
N TRP A 127 -19.95 -1.31 1.65
CA TRP A 127 -19.94 -1.58 0.22
C TRP A 127 -18.71 -0.98 -0.48
N TYR A 128 -18.31 0.23 -0.09
CA TYR A 128 -17.19 0.94 -0.71
C TYR A 128 -15.87 0.23 -0.43
N THR A 129 -15.65 -0.24 0.80
CA THR A 129 -14.47 -1.01 1.17
C THR A 129 -14.40 -2.32 0.39
N MET A 130 -15.53 -3.02 0.24
CA MET A 130 -15.58 -4.24 -0.58
C MET A 130 -15.25 -3.97 -2.04
N TYR A 131 -15.81 -2.90 -2.59
CA TYR A 131 -15.72 -2.53 -3.99
C TYR A 131 -14.34 -1.98 -4.40
N SER A 132 -13.74 -1.15 -3.56
CA SER A 132 -12.47 -0.48 -3.84
C SER A 132 -11.26 -1.35 -3.52
N SER A 133 -11.29 -2.16 -2.45
CA SER A 133 -10.11 -2.91 -1.96
C SER A 133 -9.35 -3.73 -3.02
N PRO A 134 -10.00 -4.50 -3.93
CA PRO A 134 -9.28 -5.30 -4.93
C PRO A 134 -8.71 -4.46 -6.10
N ARG A 135 -9.09 -3.19 -6.20
CA ARG A 135 -8.70 -2.28 -7.31
C ARG A 135 -7.35 -1.64 -7.04
N LEU A 136 -6.55 -1.50 -8.09
CA LEU A 136 -5.20 -0.91 -8.05
C LEU A 136 -5.22 0.61 -7.97
N ILE A 137 -5.77 1.12 -6.87
CA ILE A 137 -5.83 2.54 -6.56
C ILE A 137 -4.85 2.80 -5.43
N VAL A 138 -3.98 3.80 -5.64
CA VAL A 138 -2.92 4.15 -4.71
C VAL A 138 -3.45 4.50 -3.31
N ASN A 139 -4.65 5.06 -3.21
CA ASN A 139 -5.33 5.34 -1.94
C ASN A 139 -5.57 4.09 -1.09
N ASN A 140 -5.88 2.95 -1.72
CA ASN A 140 -6.06 1.70 -0.99
C ASN A 140 -4.74 1.24 -0.37
N LEU A 141 -3.64 1.41 -1.11
CA LEU A 141 -2.31 1.09 -0.60
C LEU A 141 -1.90 2.02 0.56
N GLU A 142 -2.21 3.32 0.44
CA GLU A 142 -2.03 4.29 1.53
C GLU A 142 -2.81 3.87 2.79
N GLU A 143 -4.08 3.47 2.66
CA GLU A 143 -4.90 2.96 3.77
C GLU A 143 -4.27 1.71 4.40
N ILE A 144 -3.85 0.73 3.59
CA ILE A 144 -3.24 -0.52 4.06
C ILE A 144 -1.96 -0.23 4.85
N LEU A 145 -1.07 0.62 4.33
CA LEU A 145 0.18 0.98 5.00
C LEU A 145 -0.09 1.75 6.29
N PHE A 146 -1.07 2.64 6.28
CA PHE A 146 -1.49 3.36 7.48
C PHE A 146 -1.97 2.40 8.57
N ILE A 147 -2.86 1.45 8.25
CA ILE A 147 -3.35 0.45 9.20
C ILE A 147 -2.21 -0.45 9.71
N CYS A 148 -1.32 -0.90 8.82
CA CYS A 148 -0.14 -1.67 9.18
C CYS A 148 0.78 -0.92 10.14
N SER A 149 0.95 0.39 9.94
CA SER A 149 1.69 1.25 10.86
C SER A 149 1.03 1.27 12.25
N LEU A 150 -0.29 1.45 12.33
CA LEU A 150 -1.02 1.46 13.61
C LEU A 150 -0.91 0.12 14.35
N ALA A 151 -1.01 -0.98 13.61
CA ALA A 151 -0.84 -2.32 14.17
C ALA A 151 0.58 -2.54 14.73
N ALA A 152 1.61 -2.02 14.04
CA ALA A 152 3.00 -2.03 14.49
C ALA A 152 3.22 -1.08 15.70
N ALA A 153 2.50 0.03 15.75
CA ALA A 153 2.54 1.03 16.82
C ALA A 153 2.00 0.52 18.16
N LYS A 154 1.10 -0.48 18.15
CA LYS A 154 0.44 -0.99 19.36
C LYS A 154 1.40 -1.46 20.46
N ASN A 155 2.54 -2.04 20.08
CA ASN A 155 3.54 -2.59 21.01
C ASN A 155 4.68 -1.61 21.35
N TYR A 156 4.60 -0.33 20.94
CA TYR A 156 5.69 0.64 21.11
C TYR A 156 6.05 1.01 22.55
N ARG A 157 5.29 0.52 23.56
CA ARG A 157 5.56 0.83 24.97
C ARG A 157 6.90 0.30 25.49
N SER A 158 7.46 -0.75 24.88
CA SER A 158 8.64 -1.45 25.42
C SER A 158 9.89 -1.31 24.54
N SER A 159 9.74 -1.28 23.22
CA SER A 159 10.86 -1.16 22.29
C SER A 159 10.45 -0.42 21.01
N SER A 160 11.39 0.36 20.47
CA SER A 160 11.22 1.02 19.18
C SER A 160 11.12 -0.03 18.08
N ASN A 161 10.01 -0.03 17.34
CA ASN A 161 9.71 -1.05 16.34
C ASN A 161 9.94 -0.51 14.93
N ILE A 162 11.08 -0.84 14.33
CA ILE A 162 11.48 -0.37 13.00
C ILE A 162 10.40 -0.57 11.91
N THR A 163 9.55 -1.60 12.06
CA THR A 163 8.46 -1.87 11.11
C THR A 163 7.45 -0.73 11.00
N PHE A 164 7.16 0.00 12.09
CA PHE A 164 6.31 1.18 12.01
C PHE A 164 6.96 2.29 11.19
N HIS A 165 8.22 2.60 11.46
CA HIS A 165 8.95 3.63 10.70
C HIS A 165 9.04 3.27 9.22
N LEU A 166 9.19 1.98 8.88
CA LEU A 166 9.14 1.50 7.50
C LEU A 166 7.77 1.73 6.86
N PHE A 167 6.67 1.34 7.51
CA PHE A 167 5.32 1.55 6.95
C PHE A 167 4.97 3.03 6.79
N VAL A 168 5.36 3.86 7.76
CA VAL A 168 5.21 5.32 7.69
C VAL A 168 5.99 5.87 6.49
N SER A 169 7.27 5.51 6.36
CA SER A 169 8.12 6.01 5.27
C SER A 169 7.59 5.57 3.91
N LEU A 170 7.10 4.34 3.78
CA LEU A 170 6.45 3.85 2.56
C LEU A 170 5.16 4.62 2.25
N SER A 171 4.32 4.91 3.25
CA SER A 171 3.09 5.68 3.00
C SER A 171 3.39 7.08 2.50
N PHE A 172 4.43 7.74 3.04
CA PHE A 172 4.88 9.06 2.60
C PHE A 172 5.35 9.06 1.14
N ILE A 173 6.10 8.04 0.73
CA ILE A 173 6.58 7.90 -0.66
C ILE A 173 5.41 7.71 -1.61
N ILE A 174 4.49 6.85 -1.24
CA ILE A 174 3.32 6.55 -2.06
C ILE A 174 2.42 7.78 -2.18
N ARG A 175 2.15 8.46 -1.05
CA ARG A 175 1.40 9.70 -1.01
C ARG A 175 1.91 10.62 0.12
N PRO A 176 2.44 11.80 -0.22
CA PRO A 176 2.83 12.81 0.77
C PRO A 176 1.67 13.26 1.67
N THR A 177 0.42 13.14 1.20
CA THR A 177 -0.79 13.46 1.98
C THR A 177 -0.95 12.61 3.24
N SER A 178 -0.32 11.43 3.28
CA SER A 178 -0.32 10.57 4.47
C SER A 178 0.36 11.23 5.68
N ALA A 179 1.06 12.36 5.49
CA ALA A 179 1.58 13.21 6.56
C ALA A 179 0.50 13.57 7.60
N ILE A 180 -0.71 13.90 7.15
CA ILE A 180 -1.77 14.51 7.97
C ILE A 180 -2.05 13.69 9.24
N PRO A 181 -2.38 12.38 9.18
CA PRO A 181 -2.61 11.61 10.40
C PRO A 181 -1.33 11.41 11.22
N PHE A 182 -0.16 11.29 10.58
CA PHE A 182 1.09 11.08 11.31
C PHE A 182 1.58 12.32 12.06
N VAL A 183 1.21 13.53 11.65
CA VAL A 183 1.46 14.75 12.44
C VAL A 183 0.90 14.64 13.86
N ILE A 184 -0.20 13.89 14.06
CA ILE A 184 -0.78 13.65 15.39
C ILE A 184 -0.17 12.42 16.06
N ILE A 185 -0.02 11.32 15.32
CA ILE A 185 0.40 10.02 15.88
C ILE A 185 1.89 10.03 16.29
N TYR A 186 2.75 10.64 15.48
CA TYR A 186 4.20 10.61 15.69
C TYR A 186 4.64 11.30 16.99
N PRO A 187 4.17 12.54 17.30
CA PRO A 187 4.50 13.20 18.56
C PRO A 187 3.98 12.43 19.77
N TYR A 188 2.76 11.85 19.68
CA TYR A 188 2.21 11.02 20.75
C TYR A 188 3.08 9.79 21.04
N LEU A 189 3.54 9.09 20.00
CA LEU A 189 4.44 7.95 20.16
C LEU A 189 5.81 8.37 20.69
N LEU A 190 6.38 9.48 20.20
CA LEU A 190 7.64 10.03 20.69
C LEU A 190 7.58 10.34 22.19
N TYR A 191 6.46 10.93 22.66
CA TYR A 191 6.24 11.20 24.07
C TYR A 191 6.21 9.92 24.93
N LYS A 192 5.60 8.85 24.39
CA LYS A 192 5.40 7.57 25.10
C LYS A 192 6.65 6.68 25.11
N THR A 193 7.56 6.85 24.16
CA THR A 193 8.77 6.03 24.04
C THR A 193 9.81 6.36 25.11
N SER A 194 10.45 5.32 25.65
CA SER A 194 11.53 5.43 26.64
C SER A 194 12.82 6.00 26.04
N ASN A 195 13.21 5.54 24.84
CA ASN A 195 14.43 5.99 24.16
C ASN A 195 14.11 6.82 22.91
N ARG A 196 14.04 8.15 23.12
CA ARG A 196 13.69 9.14 22.07
C ARG A 196 14.75 9.23 20.97
N LEU A 197 16.03 9.12 21.31
CA LEU A 197 17.12 9.21 20.33
C LEU A 197 17.09 8.03 19.36
N LYS A 198 16.90 6.81 19.87
CA LYS A 198 16.76 5.62 19.01
C LYS A 198 15.55 5.71 18.10
N PHE A 199 14.42 6.22 18.60
CA PHE A 199 13.20 6.42 17.81
C PHE A 199 13.45 7.40 16.65
N LEU A 200 14.05 8.57 16.93
CA LEU A 200 14.36 9.56 15.90
C LEU A 200 15.41 9.06 14.89
N PHE A 201 16.41 8.31 15.36
CA PHE A 201 17.41 7.71 14.47
C PHE A 201 16.78 6.67 13.52
N GLN A 202 15.94 5.76 14.04
CA GLN A 202 15.24 4.78 13.21
C GLN A 202 14.27 5.43 12.22
N ALA A 203 13.55 6.47 12.67
CA ALA A 203 12.70 7.29 11.82
C ALA A 203 13.48 7.87 10.63
N PHE A 204 14.57 8.57 10.93
CA PHE A 204 15.42 9.23 9.95
C PHE A 204 16.04 8.24 8.98
N LEU A 205 16.57 7.11 9.49
CA LEU A 205 17.17 6.07 8.67
C LEU A 205 16.17 5.46 7.69
N CYS A 206 14.97 5.06 8.17
CA CYS A 206 13.95 4.48 7.30
C CYS A 206 13.48 5.48 6.24
N PHE A 207 13.28 6.73 6.64
CA PHE A 207 12.82 7.78 5.75
C PHE A 207 13.85 8.06 4.64
N ILE A 208 15.12 8.24 4.99
CA ILE A 208 16.18 8.51 4.01
C ILE A 208 16.36 7.34 3.07
N LEU A 209 16.54 6.12 3.59
CA LEU A 209 16.83 4.96 2.74
C LEU A 209 15.73 4.74 1.69
N LEU A 210 14.47 4.83 2.10
CA LEU A 210 13.35 4.60 1.19
C LEU A 210 13.14 5.78 0.23
N ASN A 211 13.33 7.03 0.66
CA ASN A 211 13.24 8.18 -0.26
C ASN A 211 14.38 8.20 -1.27
N VAL A 212 15.61 7.89 -0.86
CA VAL A 212 16.76 7.76 -1.78
C VAL A 212 16.47 6.67 -2.80
N PHE A 213 16.00 5.50 -2.36
CA PHE A 213 15.59 4.44 -3.28
C PHE A 213 14.52 4.91 -4.26
N ASN A 214 13.49 5.62 -3.78
CA ASN A 214 12.43 6.11 -4.65
C ASN A 214 12.93 7.17 -5.64
N ILE A 215 13.78 8.11 -5.21
CA ILE A 215 14.38 9.12 -6.09
C ILE A 215 15.25 8.46 -7.17
N LEU A 216 16.04 7.44 -6.81
CA LEU A 216 16.85 6.72 -7.78
C LEU A 216 16.00 5.96 -8.79
N LEU A 217 14.94 5.28 -8.32
CA LEU A 217 13.99 4.58 -9.18
C LEU A 217 13.30 5.56 -10.14
N ASP A 218 12.72 6.63 -9.62
CA ASP A 218 12.01 7.63 -10.42
C ASP A 218 12.97 8.31 -11.40
N SER A 219 14.18 8.66 -10.96
CA SER A 219 15.17 9.31 -11.84
C SER A 219 15.63 8.41 -12.97
N TYR A 220 15.78 7.11 -12.70
CA TYR A 220 16.07 6.10 -13.72
C TYR A 220 14.92 5.98 -14.72
N MET A 221 13.68 5.87 -14.24
CA MET A 221 12.51 5.70 -15.11
C MET A 221 12.20 6.93 -15.97
N TYR A 222 12.45 8.14 -15.44
CA TYR A 222 12.27 9.40 -16.17
C TYR A 222 13.48 9.80 -17.03
N ASN A 223 14.61 9.08 -16.94
CA ASN A 223 15.89 9.44 -17.57
C ASN A 223 16.37 10.87 -17.22
N ARG A 224 16.00 11.37 -16.04
CA ARG A 224 16.43 12.67 -15.51
C ARG A 224 16.41 12.65 -13.99
N TRP A 225 17.27 13.43 -13.34
CA TRP A 225 17.21 13.58 -11.89
C TRP A 225 15.89 14.24 -11.47
N THR A 226 15.07 13.50 -10.72
CA THR A 226 13.75 13.96 -10.30
C THR A 226 13.44 13.61 -8.86
N ILE A 227 12.89 14.59 -8.17
CA ILE A 227 12.25 14.41 -6.87
C ILE A 227 10.76 14.65 -7.10
N VAL A 228 10.02 13.58 -7.36
CA VAL A 228 8.60 13.64 -7.76
C VAL A 228 7.73 14.49 -6.83
N PRO A 229 7.82 14.36 -5.48
CA PRO A 229 7.00 15.19 -4.58
C PRO A 229 7.23 16.71 -4.70
N LEU A 230 8.35 17.16 -5.27
CA LEU A 230 8.65 18.58 -5.45
C LEU A 230 8.15 19.15 -6.79
N ASN A 231 7.63 18.30 -7.68
CA ASN A 231 7.09 18.73 -8.98
C ASN A 231 5.60 19.10 -8.93
N PHE A 232 4.97 18.98 -7.77
CA PHE A 232 3.57 19.36 -7.52
C PHE A 232 3.40 20.86 -7.28
#